data_AF-A0A1J5IX19-F1
#
_entry.id   AF-A0A1J5IX19-F1
#
_cell.length_a   1.000
_cell.length_b   1.000
_cell.length_c   1.000
_cell.angle_alpha   90.00
_cell.angle_beta   90.00
_cell.angle_gamma   90.00
#
_symmetry.space_group_name_H-M   'P 1'
#
loop_
_entity.id
_entity.type
_entity.pdbx_description
1 polymer ?
#
loop_
_entity_poly.entity_id
_entity_poly.type
_entity_poly.pdbx_seq_one_letter_code
_entity_poly.pdbx_strand_id
1 'polypeptide(L)'
;MEQVEEMMNLLMAVWNNIANTFSTDPASFEPAYFRAVEWGAAEWCEGFLLGAHMFGDQWTSLWLTQSKLATPFLRLGDEAGFEMTKKEKDAEKWMSVVPDALVDIHAYWLGHRSNSPSRSPSVPPVRREHNVGRNDSCPCGSGKKFKKCCGAPTTLH
;
A
#
# COMPACT_ATOMS: atom_id res chain seq x y z
N MET A 1 4.84 26.81 0.19
CA MET A 1 3.58 26.11 -0.16
C MET A 1 3.82 25.10 -1.28
N GLU A 2 4.47 25.49 -2.38
CA GLU A 2 4.84 24.59 -3.49
C GLU A 2 5.63 23.33 -3.08
N GLN A 3 6.66 23.46 -2.23
CA GLN A 3 7.43 22.30 -1.74
C GLN A 3 6.61 21.28 -0.93
N VAL A 4 5.62 21.73 -0.16
CA VAL A 4 4.74 20.84 0.61
C VAL A 4 3.81 20.09 -0.33
N GLU A 5 3.30 20.77 -1.35
CA GLU A 5 2.46 20.15 -2.38
C GLU A 5 3.23 19.09 -3.18
N GLU A 6 4.47 19.41 -3.56
CA GLU A 6 5.37 18.45 -4.22
C GLU A 6 5.64 17.22 -3.34
N MET A 7 5.97 17.42 -2.07
CA MET A 7 6.18 16.32 -1.11
C MET A 7 4.94 15.44 -0.97
N MET A 8 3.75 16.04 -0.82
CA MET A 8 2.50 15.29 -0.70
C MET A 8 2.18 14.51 -1.98
N ASN A 9 2.46 15.07 -3.16
CA ASN A 9 2.28 14.38 -4.43
C ASN A 9 3.19 13.15 -4.54
N LEU A 10 4.45 13.25 -4.10
CA LEU A 10 5.37 12.12 -4.07
C LEU A 10 4.92 11.03 -3.10
N LEU A 11 4.47 11.40 -1.90
CA LEU A 11 3.93 10.43 -0.93
C LEU A 11 2.70 9.69 -1.49
N MET A 12 1.79 10.41 -2.13
CA MET A 12 0.62 9.80 -2.77
C MET A 12 1.02 8.90 -3.95
N ALA A 13 2.06 9.26 -4.70
CA ALA A 13 2.57 8.41 -5.77
C ALA A 13 3.13 7.09 -5.23
N VAL A 14 3.90 7.13 -4.14
CA VAL A 14 4.39 5.93 -3.45
C VAL A 14 3.23 5.10 -2.93
N TRP A 15 2.27 5.72 -2.25
CA TRP A 15 1.07 5.03 -1.75
C TRP A 15 0.31 4.31 -2.86
N ASN A 16 0.03 5.01 -3.97
CA ASN A 16 -0.72 4.46 -5.09
C ASN A 16 0.03 3.31 -5.77
N ASN A 17 1.37 3.39 -5.85
CA ASN A 17 2.19 2.31 -6.38
C ASN A 17 2.10 1.05 -5.51
N ILE A 18 2.22 1.20 -4.18
CA ILE A 18 2.08 0.08 -3.23
C ILE A 18 0.68 -0.52 -3.35
N ALA A 19 -0.36 0.31 -3.28
CA ALA A 19 -1.75 -0.14 -3.35
C ALA A 19 -2.06 -0.87 -4.68
N ASN A 20 -1.56 -0.37 -5.80
CA ASN A 20 -1.69 -1.02 -7.09
C ASN A 20 -0.98 -2.38 -7.12
N THR A 21 0.26 -2.44 -6.62
CA THR A 21 1.04 -3.68 -6.57
C THR A 21 0.29 -4.78 -5.80
N PHE A 22 -0.15 -4.50 -4.58
CA PHE A 22 -0.95 -5.45 -3.79
C PHE A 22 -2.33 -5.77 -4.40
N SER A 23 -2.84 -4.93 -5.30
CA SER A 23 -4.10 -5.21 -6.01
C SER A 23 -3.92 -6.05 -7.28
N THR A 24 -2.74 -6.05 -7.90
CA THR A 24 -2.52 -6.71 -9.20
C THR A 24 -1.56 -7.88 -9.13
N ASP A 25 -0.42 -7.73 -8.45
CA ASP A 25 0.62 -8.75 -8.30
C ASP A 25 1.35 -8.57 -6.97
N PRO A 26 0.79 -9.04 -5.84
CA PRO A 26 1.42 -8.90 -4.54
C PRO A 26 2.82 -9.53 -4.46
N ALA A 27 3.05 -10.62 -5.21
CA ALA A 27 4.31 -11.34 -5.19
C ALA A 27 5.47 -10.57 -5.83
N SER A 28 5.17 -9.51 -6.60
CA SER A 28 6.20 -8.62 -7.15
C SER A 28 6.61 -7.50 -6.21
N PHE A 29 6.04 -7.41 -5.00
CA PHE A 29 6.36 -6.34 -4.06
C PHE A 29 7.73 -6.55 -3.40
N GLU A 30 8.55 -5.51 -3.43
CA GLU A 30 9.87 -5.50 -2.79
C GLU A 30 10.00 -4.27 -1.86
N PRO A 31 10.32 -4.47 -0.56
CA PRO A 31 10.60 -3.37 0.34
C PRO A 31 11.82 -2.55 -0.10
N ALA A 32 11.68 -1.23 -0.12
CA ALA A 32 12.78 -0.32 -0.42
C ALA A 32 13.63 -0.09 0.84
N TYR A 33 14.69 -0.88 1.02
CA TYR A 33 15.66 -0.67 2.10
C TYR A 33 16.71 0.38 1.70
N PHE A 34 16.97 1.34 2.58
CA PHE A 34 18.08 2.26 2.40
C PHE A 34 19.41 1.52 2.58
N ARG A 35 20.26 1.52 1.54
CA ARG A 35 21.58 0.86 1.57
C ARG A 35 22.68 1.92 1.54
N ALA A 36 23.05 2.46 2.69
CA ALA A 36 24.20 3.36 2.78
C ALA A 36 25.44 2.69 3.38
N VAL A 37 25.36 1.91 4.46
CA VAL A 37 26.55 1.17 4.94
C VAL A 37 26.26 -0.17 5.60
N GLU A 38 25.16 -0.40 6.34
CA GLU A 38 24.92 -1.74 6.91
C GLU A 38 23.46 -2.22 6.78
N TRP A 39 22.41 -1.55 7.31
CA TRP A 39 21.02 -2.04 7.17
C TRP A 39 19.99 -0.90 7.24
N GLY A 40 19.07 -0.83 6.27
CA GLY A 40 17.87 0.02 6.32
C GLY A 40 16.57 -0.77 6.55
N ALA A 41 16.69 -2.06 6.86
CA ALA A 41 15.55 -2.95 7.10
C ALA A 41 14.98 -2.80 8.51
N ALA A 42 15.80 -2.35 9.46
CA ALA A 42 15.37 -2.14 10.84
C ALA A 42 14.37 -0.99 10.91
N GLU A 43 14.71 0.18 10.37
CA GLU A 43 13.86 1.36 10.31
C GLU A 43 12.59 1.11 9.48
N TRP A 44 12.72 0.33 8.41
CA TRP A 44 11.57 -0.07 7.59
C TRP A 44 10.59 -0.94 8.39
N CYS A 45 11.11 -1.96 9.09
CA CYS A 45 10.28 -2.87 9.89
C CYS A 45 9.71 -2.18 11.14
N GLU A 46 10.46 -1.27 11.76
CA GLU A 46 9.98 -0.41 12.84
C GLU A 46 8.81 0.47 12.35
N GLY A 47 8.97 1.12 11.19
CA GLY A 47 7.90 1.92 10.58
C GLY A 47 6.65 1.10 10.26
N PHE A 48 6.84 -0.14 9.78
CA PHE A 48 5.73 -1.08 9.57
C PHE A 48 5.02 -1.43 10.87
N LEU A 49 5.76 -1.79 11.93
CA LEU A 49 5.21 -2.11 13.25
C LEU A 49 4.47 -0.90 13.83
N LEU A 50 5.03 0.30 13.72
CA LEU A 50 4.38 1.54 14.16
C LEU A 50 3.06 1.75 13.42
N GLY A 51 3.05 1.61 12.10
CA GLY A 51 1.83 1.70 11.29
C GLY A 51 0.78 0.66 11.69
N ALA A 52 1.18 -0.59 11.94
CA ALA A 52 0.28 -1.63 12.42
C ALA A 52 -0.31 -1.30 13.80
N HIS A 53 0.49 -0.76 14.71
CA HIS A 53 0.03 -0.32 16.05
C HIS A 53 -1.00 0.80 15.99
N MET A 54 -0.91 1.72 15.03
CA MET A 54 -1.91 2.80 14.85
C MET A 54 -3.33 2.26 14.58
N PHE A 55 -3.45 1.01 14.11
CA PHE A 55 -4.72 0.33 13.85
C PHE A 55 -4.91 -0.88 14.78
N GLY A 56 -4.42 -0.77 16.02
CA GLY A 56 -4.22 -1.85 16.99
C GLY A 56 -5.36 -2.86 17.12
N ASP A 57 -6.63 -2.43 17.22
CA ASP A 57 -7.75 -3.37 17.39
C ASP A 57 -7.90 -4.36 16.22
N GLN A 58 -7.70 -3.88 14.99
CA GLN A 58 -7.78 -4.74 13.81
C GLN A 58 -6.56 -5.66 13.75
N TRP A 59 -5.37 -5.10 13.87
CA TRP A 59 -4.11 -5.85 13.73
C TRP A 59 -3.86 -6.85 14.87
N THR A 60 -4.40 -6.61 16.06
CA THR A 60 -4.30 -7.54 17.19
C THR A 60 -4.84 -8.92 16.84
N SER A 61 -5.95 -9.01 16.13
CA SER A 61 -6.53 -10.30 15.71
C SER A 61 -5.60 -11.08 14.79
N LEU A 62 -4.98 -10.40 13.83
CA LEU A 62 -3.99 -10.99 12.93
C LEU A 62 -2.79 -11.53 13.72
N TRP A 63 -2.27 -10.76 14.68
CA TRP A 63 -1.12 -11.17 15.49
C TRP A 63 -1.42 -12.33 16.43
N LEU A 64 -2.63 -12.41 16.97
CA LEU A 64 -3.05 -13.50 17.84
C LEU A 64 -3.28 -14.81 17.05
N THR A 65 -3.80 -14.72 15.82
CA THR A 65 -4.15 -15.90 15.01
C THR A 65 -3.02 -16.38 14.11
N GLN A 66 -2.14 -15.47 13.66
CA GLN A 66 -1.04 -15.73 12.73
C GLN A 66 0.25 -15.07 13.21
N SER A 67 0.62 -15.32 14.47
CA SER A 67 1.79 -14.70 15.13
C SER A 67 3.11 -14.82 14.36
N LYS A 68 3.27 -15.89 13.57
CA LYS A 68 4.44 -16.10 12.70
C LYS A 68 4.62 -14.99 11.66
N LEU A 69 3.54 -14.36 11.19
CA LEU A 69 3.60 -13.27 10.23
C LEU A 69 4.24 -12.00 10.83
N ALA A 70 4.13 -11.79 12.14
CA ALA A 70 4.79 -10.66 12.81
C ALA A 70 6.30 -10.88 13.00
N THR A 71 6.75 -12.14 12.96
CA THR A 71 8.11 -12.53 13.36
C THR A 71 9.23 -11.80 12.60
N PRO A 72 9.24 -11.71 11.25
CA PRO A 72 10.32 -11.01 10.55
C PRO A 72 10.37 -9.52 10.92
N PHE A 73 9.21 -8.86 11.11
CA PHE A 73 9.15 -7.45 11.49
C PHE A 73 9.66 -7.23 12.90
N LEU A 74 9.30 -8.10 13.86
CA LEU A 74 9.82 -8.04 15.22
C LEU A 74 11.34 -8.30 15.24
N ARG A 75 11.82 -9.30 14.48
CA ARG A 75 13.25 -9.63 14.41
C ARG A 75 14.10 -8.50 13.85
N LEU A 76 13.53 -7.64 13.01
CA LEU A 76 14.28 -6.56 12.36
C LEU A 76 14.01 -5.19 12.99
N GLY A 77 12.81 -4.92 13.49
CA GLY A 77 12.35 -3.58 13.89
C GLY A 77 11.91 -3.43 15.35
N ASP A 78 11.96 -4.48 16.17
CA ASP A 78 11.79 -4.39 17.63
C ASP A 78 13.17 -4.47 18.33
N GLU A 79 13.36 -3.77 19.45
CA GLU A 79 14.64 -3.69 20.15
C GLU A 79 15.16 -5.08 20.55
N ALA A 80 14.30 -5.90 21.18
CA ALA A 80 14.70 -7.24 21.62
C ALA A 80 14.95 -8.16 20.42
N GLY A 81 14.08 -8.09 19.40
CA GLY A 81 14.23 -8.87 18.19
C GLY A 81 15.50 -8.52 17.41
N PHE A 82 15.84 -7.24 17.31
CA PHE A 82 17.03 -6.74 16.62
C PHE A 82 18.32 -7.21 17.30
N GLU A 83 18.40 -7.12 18.63
CA GLU A 83 19.55 -7.64 19.39
C GLU A 83 19.71 -9.15 19.24
N MET A 84 18.61 -9.90 19.22
CA MET A 84 18.65 -11.34 18.93
C MET A 84 19.17 -11.62 17.52
N THR A 85 18.68 -10.90 16.51
CA THR A 85 19.11 -11.03 15.10
C THR A 85 20.59 -10.72 14.93
N LYS A 86 21.09 -9.68 15.59
CA LYS A 86 22.51 -9.33 15.59
C LYS A 86 23.38 -10.42 16.22
N LYS A 87 22.93 -11.00 17.35
CA LYS A 87 23.61 -12.10 18.03
C LYS A 87 23.67 -13.36 17.17
N GLU A 88 22.57 -13.71 16.51
CA GLU A 88 22.42 -14.91 15.68
C GLU A 88 22.97 -14.73 14.25
N LYS A 89 23.26 -13.48 13.85
CA LYS A 89 23.78 -13.10 12.53
C LYS A 89 22.87 -13.57 11.38
N ASP A 90 21.55 -13.47 11.58
CA ASP A 90 20.54 -13.99 10.65
C ASP A 90 19.65 -12.89 10.05
N ALA A 91 20.14 -11.65 9.98
CA ALA A 91 19.41 -10.52 9.42
C ALA A 91 18.99 -10.75 7.96
N GLU A 92 19.87 -11.31 7.12
CA GLU A 92 19.58 -11.61 5.71
C GLU A 92 18.42 -12.60 5.56
N LYS A 93 18.37 -13.62 6.44
CA LYS A 93 17.26 -14.58 6.49
C LYS A 93 15.94 -13.88 6.82
N TRP A 94 15.92 -12.96 7.80
CA TRP A 94 14.69 -12.27 8.13
C TRP A 94 14.28 -11.29 7.03
N MET A 95 15.22 -10.60 6.41
CA MET A 95 14.95 -9.74 5.25
C MET A 95 14.35 -10.51 4.07
N SER A 96 14.86 -11.71 3.77
CA SER A 96 14.32 -12.52 2.67
C SER A 96 12.90 -13.02 2.93
N VAL A 97 12.45 -13.03 4.19
CA VAL A 97 11.11 -13.49 4.58
C VAL A 97 10.09 -12.34 4.67
N VAL A 98 10.55 -11.08 4.71
CA VAL A 98 9.64 -9.91 4.77
C VAL A 98 8.65 -9.85 3.60
N PRO A 99 9.07 -10.00 2.32
CA PRO A 99 8.13 -9.93 1.19
C PRO A 99 7.00 -10.95 1.28
N ASP A 100 7.35 -12.21 1.56
CA ASP A 100 6.37 -13.30 1.71
C ASP A 100 5.40 -13.02 2.86
N ALA A 101 5.90 -12.53 4.00
CA ALA A 101 5.06 -12.16 5.13
C ALA A 101 4.08 -11.03 4.77
N LEU A 102 4.50 -10.04 3.96
CA LEU A 102 3.61 -8.96 3.49
C LEU A 102 2.51 -9.49 2.56
N VAL A 103 2.85 -10.42 1.67
CA VAL A 103 1.88 -11.10 0.79
C VAL A 103 0.84 -11.87 1.60
N ASP A 104 1.28 -12.62 2.61
CA ASP A 104 0.40 -13.41 3.47
C ASP A 104 -0.49 -12.52 4.36
N ILE A 105 0.06 -11.43 4.89
CA ILE A 105 -0.72 -10.41 5.62
C ILE A 105 -1.79 -9.82 4.71
N HIS A 106 -1.44 -9.47 3.47
CA HIS A 106 -2.42 -8.96 2.51
C HIS A 106 -3.51 -9.99 2.19
N ALA A 107 -3.14 -11.25 1.98
CA ALA A 107 -4.07 -12.35 1.72
C ALA A 107 -5.04 -12.59 2.89
N TYR A 108 -4.54 -12.56 4.12
CA TYR A 108 -5.35 -12.61 5.33
C TYR A 108 -6.42 -11.51 5.30
N TRP A 109 -6.02 -10.25 5.08
CA TRP A 109 -6.96 -9.13 5.08
C TRP A 109 -7.95 -9.17 3.91
N LEU A 110 -7.55 -9.68 2.74
CA LEU A 110 -8.45 -9.86 1.60
C LEU A 110 -9.57 -10.87 1.93
N GLY A 111 -9.24 -11.97 2.61
CA GLY A 111 -10.23 -12.94 3.11
C GLY A 111 -11.19 -12.32 4.13
N HIS A 112 -10.68 -11.52 5.06
CA HIS A 112 -11.50 -10.90 6.12
C HIS A 112 -12.38 -9.74 5.60
N ARG A 113 -11.93 -8.99 4.60
CA ARG A 113 -12.74 -7.96 3.91
C ARG A 113 -13.92 -8.53 3.13
N SER A 114 -13.90 -9.82 2.82
CA SER A 114 -14.97 -10.51 2.10
C SER A 114 -16.12 -10.94 3.02
N ASN A 115 -15.86 -11.06 4.33
CA ASN A 115 -16.79 -11.57 5.34
C ASN A 115 -17.35 -10.51 6.31
N SER A 116 -17.06 -9.22 6.10
CA SER A 116 -17.66 -8.15 6.92
C SER A 116 -19.10 -7.85 6.46
N PRO A 117 -20.12 -7.93 7.35
CA PRO A 117 -21.50 -7.57 7.03
C PRO A 117 -21.71 -6.05 6.86
N SER A 118 -20.71 -5.25 7.20
CA SER A 118 -20.70 -3.79 7.09
C SER A 118 -19.78 -3.40 5.93
N ARG A 119 -20.34 -3.28 4.73
CA ARG A 119 -19.75 -2.49 3.66
C ARG A 119 -20.64 -1.28 3.41
N SER A 120 -20.14 -0.11 3.77
CA SER A 120 -20.21 1.02 2.84
C SER A 120 -19.63 0.52 1.52
N PRO A 121 -20.28 0.73 0.36
CA PRO A 121 -19.83 0.16 -0.88
C PRO A 121 -18.40 0.65 -1.14
N SER A 122 -17.45 -0.29 -1.11
CA SER A 122 -16.12 -0.09 -1.66
C SER A 122 -16.33 0.39 -3.09
N VAL A 123 -16.04 1.67 -3.35
CA VAL A 123 -16.02 2.18 -4.72
C VAL A 123 -15.09 1.24 -5.47
N PRO A 124 -15.58 0.47 -6.47
CA PRO A 124 -14.71 -0.38 -7.24
C PRO A 124 -13.57 0.50 -7.79
N PRO A 125 -12.33 0.00 -7.89
CA PRO A 125 -11.29 0.75 -8.57
C PRO A 125 -11.88 1.19 -9.91
N VAL A 126 -11.95 2.50 -10.13
CA VAL A 126 -12.45 3.06 -11.39
C VAL A 126 -11.44 2.63 -12.43
N ARG A 127 -11.66 1.44 -12.99
CA ARG A 127 -11.14 1.08 -14.29
C ARG A 127 -11.63 2.21 -15.17
N ARG A 128 -10.72 3.02 -15.72
CA ARG A 128 -11.08 3.99 -16.76
C ARG A 128 -11.54 3.17 -17.96
N GLU A 129 -12.77 2.68 -17.90
CA GLU A 129 -13.40 1.98 -18.99
C GLU A 129 -13.65 3.03 -20.06
N HIS A 130 -12.96 2.81 -21.18
CA HIS A 130 -13.05 3.58 -22.40
C HIS A 130 -12.49 5.00 -22.29
N ASN A 131 -11.32 5.22 -22.92
CA ASN A 131 -10.92 6.56 -23.33
C ASN A 131 -11.96 7.08 -24.31
N VAL A 132 -12.99 7.78 -23.83
CA VAL A 132 -14.01 8.43 -24.67
C VAL A 132 -13.29 9.34 -25.65
N GLY A 133 -13.45 9.07 -26.94
CA GLY A 133 -12.82 9.84 -27.99
C GLY A 133 -13.32 11.29 -27.94
N ARG A 134 -12.43 12.24 -28.22
CA ARG A 134 -12.72 13.69 -28.16
C ARG A 134 -13.96 14.09 -28.98
N ASN A 135 -14.33 13.32 -30.01
CA ASN A 135 -15.50 13.57 -30.87
C ASN A 135 -16.74 12.73 -30.53
N ASP A 136 -16.64 11.78 -29.61
CA ASP A 136 -17.73 10.88 -29.25
C ASP A 136 -18.80 11.59 -28.42
N SER A 137 -19.99 10.99 -28.34
CA SER A 137 -21.08 11.48 -27.50
C SER A 137 -20.64 11.54 -26.03
N CYS A 138 -20.93 12.67 -25.38
CA CYS A 138 -20.51 12.91 -24.01
C CYS A 138 -21.33 12.04 -23.03
N PRO A 139 -20.70 11.29 -22.12
CA PRO A 139 -21.39 10.37 -21.23
C PRO A 139 -22.26 11.05 -20.16
N CYS A 140 -22.21 12.39 -20.02
CA CYS A 140 -23.04 13.15 -19.09
C CYS A 140 -24.52 13.29 -19.51
N GLY A 141 -24.94 12.65 -20.60
CA GLY A 141 -26.33 12.68 -21.08
C GLY A 141 -26.75 13.97 -21.79
N SER A 142 -25.81 14.90 -22.08
CA SER A 142 -26.13 16.19 -22.71
C SER A 142 -26.45 16.13 -24.21
N GLY A 143 -26.22 14.98 -24.87
CA GLY A 143 -26.34 14.82 -26.32
C GLY A 143 -25.25 15.54 -27.15
N LYS A 144 -24.28 16.19 -26.50
CA LYS A 144 -23.18 16.92 -27.16
C LYS A 144 -21.93 16.05 -27.30
N LYS A 145 -21.03 16.38 -28.25
CA LYS A 145 -19.70 15.75 -28.36
C LYS A 145 -18.83 16.07 -27.14
N PHE A 146 -18.01 15.13 -26.67
CA PHE A 146 -17.20 15.25 -25.44
C PHE A 146 -16.37 16.54 -25.39
N LYS A 147 -15.65 16.90 -26.46
CA LYS A 147 -14.85 18.15 -26.55
C LYS A 147 -15.63 19.46 -26.45
N LYS A 148 -16.95 19.42 -26.59
CA LYS A 148 -17.85 20.59 -26.48
C LYS A 148 -18.70 20.54 -25.21
N CYS A 149 -18.40 19.62 -24.30
CA CYS A 149 -19.09 19.45 -23.04
C CYS A 149 -18.06 19.22 -21.93
N CYS A 150 -18.02 18.04 -21.30
CA CYS A 150 -17.10 17.75 -20.20
C CYS A 150 -15.61 17.80 -20.57
N GLY A 151 -15.27 17.68 -21.86
CA GLY A 151 -13.90 17.83 -22.37
C GLY A 151 -13.62 19.19 -23.02
N ALA A 152 -14.49 20.19 -22.84
CA ALA A 152 -14.22 21.55 -23.27
C ALA A 152 -13.23 22.21 -22.29
N PRO A 153 -12.23 22.96 -22.76
CA PRO A 153 -11.42 23.79 -21.87
C PRO A 153 -12.33 24.81 -21.20
N THR A 154 -12.34 24.85 -19.87
CA THR A 154 -13.02 25.90 -19.12
C THR A 154 -12.30 27.21 -19.39
N THR A 155 -12.76 27.98 -20.36
CA THR A 155 -12.30 29.36 -20.53
C THR A 155 -12.96 30.18 -19.43
N LEU A 156 -12.23 30.37 -18.32
CA LEU A 156 -12.53 31.42 -17.36
C LEU A 156 -12.21 32.76 -18.03
N HIS A 157 -13.24 33.56 -18.27
CA HIS A 157 -13.15 34.98 -18.60
C HIS A 157 -13.29 35.80 -17.32
#